data_AF-A0A7Y6YZG7-F1
#
_entry.id   AF-A0A7Y6YZG7-F1
#
_cell.length_a   1.000
_cell.length_b   1.000
_cell.length_c   1.000
_cell.angle_alpha   90.00
_cell.angle_beta   90.00
_cell.angle_gamma   90.00
#
_symmetry.space_group_name_H-M   'P 1'
#
loop_
_entity.id
_entity.type
_entity.pdbx_description
1 polymer ?
#
loop_
_entity_poly.entity_id
_entity_poly.type
_entity_poly.pdbx_seq_one_letter_code
_entity_poly.pdbx_strand_id
1 'polypeptide(L)'
;MVINSPFTIELWAQLKKRQEENQAQEREKIRQVVAESEAPLPQALVQKILNLSSEHANVILREHPGYKLAERRSSYLESLKILELSLNDLLTSIDEFEQAATSENSSLFEYKNVEGLEAIERRIQKELFATTNAAVSLVDHSRRVQKLVNFENFSDQLSLCFRTDGLHDFVIGLRILLHHLHIVKAGWYMQRNYEGEDQATFTLNKSELLRAISQHSNRFGGKKGEPLMNYIDAASETIDLKKVFEDYKERVVQFNTWLCEQLEAKRLVELRDYDHCMSEKKNQGTRTWWNFLLGNWLKNWKVPPNPHDHLHKYLTPEQLNDVYKLPRNSKEQVDLVIRYIDKDRAINDNLREMVYELFERSDVPDKA
;
A
#
# COMPACT_ATOMS: atom_id res chain seq x y z
N MET A 1 60.44 1.75 -26.02
CA MET A 1 60.37 1.16 -24.66
C MET A 1 59.01 0.51 -24.51
N VAL A 2 58.94 -0.82 -24.57
CA VAL A 2 57.71 -1.56 -24.30
C VAL A 2 57.61 -1.68 -22.78
N ILE A 3 56.63 -1.02 -22.17
CA ILE A 3 56.33 -1.17 -20.76
C ILE A 3 55.68 -2.55 -20.61
N ASN A 4 56.46 -3.56 -20.26
CA ASN A 4 55.93 -4.86 -19.83
C ASN A 4 55.17 -4.62 -18.52
N SER A 5 53.84 -4.53 -18.60
CA SER A 5 52.99 -4.49 -17.42
C SER A 5 53.15 -5.82 -16.66
N PRO A 6 53.56 -5.81 -15.37
CA PRO A 6 53.73 -7.02 -14.56
C PRO A 6 52.40 -7.70 -14.20
N PHE A 7 51.27 -7.14 -14.64
CA PHE A 7 49.94 -7.67 -14.38
C PHE A 7 49.41 -8.46 -15.58
N THR A 8 49.48 -9.79 -15.51
CA THR A 8 48.82 -10.66 -16.48
C THR A 8 47.30 -10.66 -16.25
N ILE A 9 46.52 -10.93 -17.30
CA ILE A 9 45.06 -11.08 -17.23
C ILE A 9 44.69 -12.17 -16.21
N GLU A 10 45.49 -13.24 -16.13
CA GLU A 10 45.32 -14.35 -15.18
C GLU A 10 45.49 -13.89 -13.72
N LEU A 11 46.51 -13.08 -13.42
CA LEU A 11 46.73 -12.53 -12.09
C LEU A 11 45.56 -11.61 -11.69
N TRP A 12 45.06 -10.79 -12.61
CA TRP A 12 43.86 -9.97 -12.40
C TRP A 12 42.63 -10.81 -12.10
N ALA A 13 42.38 -11.87 -12.85
CA ALA A 13 41.26 -12.78 -12.63
C ALA A 13 41.34 -13.46 -11.26
N GLN A 14 42.54 -13.90 -10.85
CA GLN A 14 42.77 -14.51 -9.53
C GLN A 14 42.55 -13.51 -8.38
N LEU A 15 43.06 -12.28 -8.50
CA LEU A 15 42.85 -11.24 -7.50
C LEU A 15 41.37 -10.86 -7.38
N LYS A 16 40.68 -10.71 -8.51
CA LYS A 16 39.24 -10.45 -8.53
C LYS A 16 38.45 -11.56 -7.85
N LYS A 17 38.72 -12.82 -8.18
CA LYS A 17 38.08 -13.98 -7.55
C LYS A 17 38.32 -14.01 -6.03
N ARG A 18 39.56 -13.80 -5.58
CA ARG A 18 39.91 -13.75 -4.16
C ARG A 18 39.21 -12.60 -3.43
N GLN A 19 39.09 -11.44 -4.08
CA GLN A 19 38.35 -10.31 -3.54
C GLN A 19 36.85 -10.63 -3.41
N GLU A 20 36.24 -11.26 -4.41
CA GLU A 20 34.84 -11.70 -4.38
C GLU A 20 34.59 -12.72 -3.26
N GLU A 21 35.49 -13.69 -3.08
CA GLU A 21 35.43 -14.68 -1.99
C GLU A 21 35.53 -14.02 -0.61
N ASN A 22 36.49 -13.11 -0.42
CA ASN A 22 36.65 -12.37 0.84
C ASN A 22 35.41 -11.53 1.16
N GLN A 23 34.85 -10.86 0.15
CA GLN A 23 33.62 -10.08 0.32
C GLN A 23 32.41 -10.99 0.63
N ALA A 24 32.32 -12.18 0.02
CA ALA A 24 31.27 -13.15 0.33
C ALA A 24 31.36 -13.65 1.77
N GLN A 25 32.57 -13.97 2.24
CA GLN A 25 32.79 -14.38 3.63
C GLN A 25 32.44 -13.28 4.62
N GLU A 26 32.83 -12.03 4.35
CA GLU A 26 32.47 -10.91 5.22
C GLU A 26 30.96 -10.67 5.26
N ARG A 27 30.26 -10.77 4.12
CA ARG A 27 28.80 -10.68 4.08
C ARG A 27 28.13 -11.77 4.91
N GLU A 28 28.62 -13.01 4.82
CA GLU A 28 28.08 -14.12 5.60
C GLU A 28 28.32 -13.93 7.11
N LYS A 29 29.48 -13.38 7.51
CA LYS A 29 29.72 -13.01 8.91
C LYS A 29 28.74 -11.94 9.38
N ILE A 30 28.52 -10.88 8.59
CA ILE A 30 27.54 -9.84 8.93
C ILE A 30 26.15 -10.46 9.07
N ARG A 31 25.76 -11.34 8.14
CA ARG A 31 24.48 -12.06 8.17
C ARG A 31 24.29 -12.85 9.46
N GLN A 32 25.29 -13.64 9.86
CA GLN A 32 25.26 -14.42 11.10
C GLN A 32 25.13 -13.51 12.33
N VAL A 33 25.93 -12.45 12.38
CA VAL A 33 25.86 -11.48 13.49
C VAL A 33 24.50 -10.81 13.58
N VAL A 34 23.86 -10.46 12.45
CA VAL A 34 22.49 -9.90 12.44
C VAL A 34 21.48 -10.91 12.99
N ALA A 35 21.57 -12.17 12.59
CA ALA A 35 20.67 -13.23 13.03
C ALA A 35 20.77 -13.51 14.55
N GLU A 36 21.97 -13.36 15.11
CA GLU A 36 22.27 -13.62 16.52
C GLU A 36 22.12 -12.37 17.42
N SER A 37 21.99 -11.18 16.83
CA SER A 37 21.88 -9.93 17.58
C SER A 37 20.48 -9.71 18.14
N GLU A 38 20.40 -9.22 19.36
CA GLU A 38 19.15 -8.67 19.90
C GLU A 38 18.86 -7.30 19.27
N ALA A 39 17.57 -6.99 19.09
CA ALA A 39 17.16 -5.66 18.65
C ALA A 39 17.10 -4.70 19.86
N PRO A 40 17.54 -3.44 19.70
CA PRO A 40 18.02 -2.82 18.47
C PRO A 40 19.45 -3.22 18.10
N LEU A 41 19.72 -3.35 16.80
CA LEU A 41 21.05 -3.67 16.30
C LEU A 41 22.08 -2.61 16.73
N PRO A 42 23.31 -3.02 17.10
CA PRO A 42 24.37 -2.06 17.42
C PRO A 42 24.68 -1.13 16.23
N GLN A 43 24.89 0.17 16.49
CA GLN A 43 25.16 1.17 15.46
C GLN A 43 26.32 0.78 14.51
N ALA A 44 27.36 0.14 15.05
CA ALA A 44 28.49 -0.33 14.25
C ALA A 44 28.08 -1.41 13.23
N LEU A 45 27.14 -2.28 13.59
CA LEU A 45 26.59 -3.30 12.69
C LEU A 45 25.69 -2.67 11.63
N VAL A 46 24.83 -1.72 12.02
CA VAL A 46 24.00 -0.94 11.08
C VAL A 46 24.90 -0.28 10.04
N GLN A 47 25.97 0.40 10.45
CA GLN A 47 26.89 1.05 9.51
C GLN A 47 27.55 0.07 8.53
N LYS A 48 27.90 -1.14 8.99
CA LYS A 48 28.42 -2.19 8.10
C LYS A 48 27.38 -2.58 7.04
N ILE A 49 26.12 -2.73 7.43
CA ILE A 49 25.02 -3.06 6.51
C ILE A 49 24.79 -1.92 5.51
N LEU A 50 24.80 -0.66 5.96
CA LEU A 50 24.60 0.52 5.10
C LEU A 50 25.64 0.62 3.99
N ASN A 51 26.88 0.20 4.27
CA ASN A 51 28.00 0.20 3.33
C ASN A 51 27.91 -0.90 2.25
N LEU A 52 26.99 -1.86 2.39
CA LEU A 52 26.77 -2.89 1.37
C LEU A 52 25.92 -2.35 0.20
N SER A 53 25.91 -3.08 -0.92
CA SER A 53 24.92 -2.82 -1.98
C SER A 53 23.49 -3.04 -1.44
N SER A 54 22.49 -2.38 -2.04
CA SER A 54 21.10 -2.54 -1.61
C SER A 54 20.61 -3.99 -1.69
N GLU A 55 21.04 -4.73 -2.71
CA GLU A 55 20.74 -6.15 -2.85
C GLU A 55 21.26 -6.98 -1.66
N HIS A 56 22.54 -6.82 -1.30
CA HIS A 56 23.13 -7.56 -0.20
C HIS A 56 22.60 -7.14 1.16
N ALA A 57 22.39 -5.84 1.37
CA ALA A 57 21.77 -5.34 2.59
C ALA A 57 20.37 -5.93 2.79
N ASN A 58 19.55 -5.96 1.73
CA ASN A 58 18.20 -6.54 1.79
C ASN A 58 18.23 -8.02 2.12
N VAL A 59 19.15 -8.81 1.53
CA VAL A 59 19.29 -10.24 1.83
C VAL A 59 19.68 -10.46 3.30
N ILE A 60 20.65 -9.69 3.81
CA ILE A 60 21.11 -9.79 5.20
C ILE A 60 20.01 -9.39 6.19
N LEU A 61 19.29 -8.31 5.92
CA LEU A 61 18.22 -7.82 6.78
C LEU A 61 17.02 -8.78 6.85
N ARG A 62 16.92 -9.80 5.99
CA ARG A 62 15.93 -10.88 6.17
C ARG A 62 16.17 -11.73 7.40
N GLU A 63 17.40 -11.78 7.90
CA GLU A 63 17.75 -12.49 9.14
C GLU A 63 17.50 -11.63 10.38
N HIS A 64 17.15 -10.36 10.23
CA HIS A 64 16.82 -9.48 11.35
C HIS A 64 15.59 -10.01 12.11
N PRO A 65 15.56 -10.01 13.46
CA PRO A 65 14.44 -10.52 14.26
C PRO A 65 13.07 -9.96 13.85
N GLY A 66 13.01 -8.64 13.62
CA GLY A 66 11.80 -7.94 13.13
C GLY A 66 11.35 -8.24 11.70
N TYR A 67 12.16 -8.90 10.86
CA TYR A 67 11.85 -9.09 9.43
C TYR A 67 10.53 -9.84 9.21
N LYS A 68 10.31 -10.95 9.92
CA LYS A 68 9.11 -11.79 9.73
C LYS A 68 7.84 -11.00 10.00
N LEU A 69 7.84 -10.19 11.07
CA LEU A 69 6.70 -9.33 11.38
C LEU A 69 6.56 -8.20 10.35
N ALA A 70 7.66 -7.58 9.91
CA ALA A 70 7.64 -6.56 8.88
C ALA A 70 7.05 -7.07 7.56
N GLU A 71 7.42 -8.28 7.12
CA GLU A 71 6.88 -8.93 5.92
C GLU A 71 5.36 -9.19 6.05
N ARG A 72 4.90 -9.70 7.20
CA ARG A 72 3.46 -9.92 7.45
C ARG A 72 2.69 -8.61 7.54
N ARG A 73 3.24 -7.60 8.21
CA ARG A 73 2.66 -6.25 8.27
C ARG A 73 2.52 -5.68 6.86
N SER A 74 3.56 -5.72 6.04
CA SER A 74 3.50 -5.21 4.66
C SER A 74 2.45 -5.93 3.83
N SER A 75 2.36 -7.27 3.94
CA SER A 75 1.32 -8.05 3.24
C SER A 75 -0.10 -7.67 3.70
N TYR A 76 -0.27 -7.44 5.01
CA TYR A 76 -1.54 -7.01 5.59
C TYR A 76 -1.93 -5.60 5.14
N LEU A 77 -1.01 -4.62 5.21
CA LEU A 77 -1.27 -3.24 4.78
C LEU A 77 -1.58 -3.15 3.28
N GLU A 78 -0.92 -3.96 2.46
CA GLU A 78 -1.23 -4.03 1.03
C GLU A 78 -2.62 -4.64 0.77
N SER A 79 -2.97 -5.71 1.51
CA SER A 79 -4.30 -6.31 1.43
C SER A 79 -5.40 -5.36 1.89
N LEU A 80 -5.12 -4.52 2.89
CA LEU A 80 -6.04 -3.49 3.36
C LEU A 80 -6.32 -2.47 2.25
N LYS A 81 -5.27 -1.95 1.60
CA LYS A 81 -5.42 -1.03 0.46
C LYS A 81 -6.21 -1.65 -0.69
N ILE A 82 -5.96 -2.91 -1.02
CA ILE A 82 -6.70 -3.63 -2.07
C ILE A 82 -8.18 -3.73 -1.71
N LEU A 83 -8.51 -4.02 -0.44
CA LEU A 83 -9.90 -4.04 0.02
C LEU A 83 -10.53 -2.65 -0.03
N GLU A 84 -9.83 -1.62 0.42
CA GLU A 84 -10.33 -0.23 0.38
C GLU A 84 -10.63 0.21 -1.06
N LEU A 85 -9.73 -0.08 -2.00
CA LEU A 85 -9.94 0.16 -3.43
C LEU A 85 -11.15 -0.61 -3.96
N SER A 86 -11.23 -1.91 -3.67
CA SER A 86 -12.35 -2.76 -4.15
C SER A 86 -13.70 -2.30 -3.59
N LEU A 87 -13.75 -1.91 -2.31
CA LEU A 87 -14.94 -1.35 -1.68
C LEU A 87 -15.37 -0.05 -2.35
N ASN A 88 -14.43 0.85 -2.61
CA ASN A 88 -14.71 2.11 -3.32
C ASN A 88 -15.21 1.84 -4.73
N ASP A 89 -14.55 0.97 -5.49
CA ASP A 89 -14.94 0.64 -6.87
C ASP A 89 -16.34 0.02 -6.93
N LEU A 90 -16.68 -0.86 -5.97
CA LEU A 90 -18.02 -1.43 -5.84
C LEU A 90 -19.07 -0.37 -5.55
N LEU A 91 -18.84 0.46 -4.51
CA LEU A 91 -19.80 1.50 -4.10
C LEU A 91 -19.97 2.55 -5.19
N THR A 92 -18.88 3.03 -5.80
CA THR A 92 -18.93 3.95 -6.94
C THR A 92 -19.65 3.35 -8.14
N SER A 93 -19.47 2.06 -8.42
CA SER A 93 -20.21 1.42 -9.52
C SER A 93 -21.72 1.34 -9.23
N ILE A 94 -22.13 1.16 -7.97
CA ILE A 94 -23.54 1.21 -7.57
C ILE A 94 -24.07 2.65 -7.64
N ASP A 95 -23.30 3.65 -7.21
CA ASP A 95 -23.69 5.07 -7.28
C ASP A 95 -23.83 5.55 -8.74
N GLU A 96 -22.91 5.16 -9.62
CA GLU A 96 -22.99 5.44 -11.06
C GLU A 96 -24.26 4.83 -11.68
N PHE A 97 -24.63 3.61 -11.27
CA PHE A 97 -25.89 3.00 -11.68
C PHE A 97 -27.09 3.78 -11.14
N GLU A 98 -27.10 4.12 -9.85
CA GLU A 98 -28.18 4.88 -9.22
C GLU A 98 -28.41 6.20 -9.97
N GLN A 99 -27.34 6.97 -10.19
CA GLN A 99 -27.38 8.22 -10.94
C GLN A 99 -27.91 8.04 -12.37
N ALA A 100 -27.47 7.00 -13.08
CA ALA A 100 -27.94 6.72 -14.43
C ALA A 100 -29.42 6.30 -14.43
N ALA A 101 -29.85 5.50 -13.47
CA ALA A 101 -31.20 4.96 -13.35
C ALA A 101 -32.23 6.02 -12.95
N THR A 102 -31.86 6.99 -12.10
CA THR A 102 -32.75 8.04 -11.59
C THR A 102 -32.68 9.34 -12.38
N SER A 103 -31.80 9.44 -13.37
CA SER A 103 -31.68 10.63 -14.22
C SER A 103 -33.00 10.96 -14.96
N GLU A 104 -33.30 12.25 -15.07
CA GLU A 104 -34.47 12.72 -15.81
C GLU A 104 -34.35 12.30 -17.28
N ASN A 105 -35.34 11.54 -17.79
CA ASN A 105 -35.31 10.87 -19.09
C ASN A 105 -34.24 9.77 -19.22
N SER A 106 -33.99 9.02 -18.14
CA SER A 106 -33.12 7.85 -18.20
C SER A 106 -33.54 6.89 -19.32
N SER A 107 -32.67 6.74 -20.30
CA SER A 107 -32.83 5.74 -21.36
C SER A 107 -32.27 4.38 -20.97
N LEU A 108 -31.71 4.22 -19.77
CA LEU A 108 -30.99 3.02 -19.34
C LEU A 108 -31.83 1.74 -19.48
N PHE A 109 -33.13 1.84 -19.22
CA PHE A 109 -34.07 0.71 -19.26
C PHE A 109 -34.78 0.55 -20.61
N GLU A 110 -34.46 1.36 -21.61
CA GLU A 110 -35.02 1.20 -22.95
C GLU A 110 -34.44 -0.06 -23.64
N TYR A 111 -35.24 -0.75 -24.45
CA TYR A 111 -34.83 -1.97 -25.16
C TYR A 111 -33.52 -1.81 -25.96
N LYS A 112 -33.28 -0.63 -26.54
CA LYS A 112 -32.06 -0.33 -27.30
C LYS A 112 -30.78 -0.30 -26.45
N ASN A 113 -30.91 -0.19 -25.13
CA ASN A 113 -29.80 -0.05 -24.17
C ASN A 113 -29.60 -1.29 -23.28
N VAL A 114 -30.23 -2.42 -23.60
CA VAL A 114 -30.11 -3.69 -22.85
C VAL A 114 -28.64 -4.11 -22.67
N GLU A 115 -27.82 -4.00 -23.72
CA GLU A 115 -26.39 -4.32 -23.63
C GLU A 115 -25.64 -3.42 -22.64
N GLY A 116 -26.03 -2.14 -22.54
CA GLY A 116 -25.47 -1.19 -21.59
C GLY A 116 -25.82 -1.54 -20.14
N LEU A 117 -27.09 -1.88 -19.90
CA LEU A 117 -27.54 -2.35 -18.58
C LEU A 117 -26.82 -3.66 -18.18
N GLU A 118 -26.72 -4.63 -19.10
CA GLU A 118 -25.97 -5.88 -18.84
C GLU A 118 -24.49 -5.61 -18.53
N ALA A 119 -23.88 -4.61 -19.18
CA ALA A 119 -22.50 -4.24 -18.90
C ALA A 119 -22.33 -3.67 -17.47
N ILE A 120 -23.29 -2.86 -17.00
CA ILE A 120 -23.33 -2.35 -15.62
C ILE A 120 -23.51 -3.50 -14.62
N GLU A 121 -24.46 -4.41 -14.86
CA GLU A 121 -24.69 -5.58 -14.01
C GLU A 121 -23.42 -6.44 -13.91
N ARG A 122 -22.74 -6.71 -15.03
CA ARG A 122 -21.47 -7.46 -15.05
C ARG A 122 -20.36 -6.73 -14.31
N ARG A 123 -20.27 -5.41 -14.44
CA ARG A 123 -19.29 -4.60 -13.70
C ARG A 123 -19.52 -4.73 -12.19
N ILE A 124 -20.75 -4.53 -11.72
CA ILE A 124 -21.08 -4.62 -10.30
C ILE A 124 -20.86 -6.03 -9.77
N GLN A 125 -21.21 -7.06 -10.55
CA GLN A 125 -20.94 -8.45 -10.19
C GLN A 125 -19.43 -8.73 -10.06
N LYS A 126 -18.61 -8.17 -10.96
CA LYS A 126 -17.15 -8.25 -10.91
C LYS A 126 -16.59 -7.55 -9.66
N GLU A 127 -17.06 -6.33 -9.36
CA GLU A 127 -16.58 -5.61 -8.16
C GLU A 127 -17.04 -6.29 -6.85
N LEU A 128 -18.25 -6.85 -6.81
CA LEU A 128 -18.73 -7.65 -5.68
C LEU A 128 -17.83 -8.87 -5.45
N PHE A 129 -17.44 -9.55 -6.53
CA PHE A 129 -16.49 -10.65 -6.48
C PHE A 129 -15.10 -10.20 -5.98
N ALA A 130 -14.58 -9.08 -6.48
CA ALA A 130 -13.28 -8.55 -6.08
C ALA A 130 -13.26 -8.20 -4.58
N THR A 131 -14.26 -7.44 -4.12
CA THR A 131 -14.40 -6.99 -2.73
C THR A 131 -14.48 -8.14 -1.75
N THR A 132 -15.31 -9.14 -2.02
CA THR A 132 -15.47 -10.29 -1.13
C THR A 132 -14.20 -11.15 -1.05
N ASN A 133 -13.42 -11.28 -2.14
CA ASN A 133 -12.11 -11.94 -2.10
C ASN A 133 -11.04 -11.12 -1.37
N ALA A 134 -11.03 -9.80 -1.55
CA ALA A 134 -10.13 -8.90 -0.83
C ALA A 134 -10.40 -8.96 0.69
N ALA A 135 -11.67 -9.01 1.09
CA ALA A 135 -12.07 -9.12 2.50
C ALA A 135 -11.53 -10.40 3.16
N VAL A 136 -11.69 -11.55 2.51
CA VAL A 136 -11.13 -12.83 3.00
C VAL A 136 -9.61 -12.78 3.08
N SER A 137 -8.96 -12.22 2.06
CA SER A 137 -7.50 -12.10 2.02
C SER A 137 -6.99 -11.24 3.18
N LEU A 138 -7.64 -10.11 3.46
CA LEU A 138 -7.31 -9.26 4.60
C LEU A 138 -7.45 -10.00 5.94
N VAL A 139 -8.53 -10.76 6.13
CA VAL A 139 -8.73 -11.60 7.34
C VAL A 139 -7.62 -12.63 7.50
N ASP A 140 -7.20 -13.28 6.41
CA ASP A 140 -6.11 -14.25 6.47
C ASP A 140 -4.76 -13.59 6.78
N HIS A 141 -4.51 -12.39 6.22
CA HIS A 141 -3.31 -11.63 6.53
C HIS A 141 -3.30 -11.09 7.97
N SER A 142 -4.42 -10.60 8.50
CA SER A 142 -4.51 -10.14 9.89
C SER A 142 -4.28 -11.29 10.87
N ARG A 143 -4.84 -12.48 10.61
CA ARG A 143 -4.57 -13.69 11.40
C ARG A 143 -3.10 -14.09 11.38
N ARG A 144 -2.40 -13.93 10.24
CA ARG A 144 -0.95 -14.22 10.17
C ARG A 144 -0.12 -13.24 10.98
N VAL A 145 -0.53 -11.97 11.06
CA VAL A 145 0.10 -10.98 11.93
C VAL A 145 -0.16 -11.34 13.41
N GLN A 146 -1.40 -11.62 13.80
CA GLN A 146 -1.77 -12.01 15.18
C GLN A 146 -1.03 -13.26 15.66
N LYS A 147 -0.68 -14.19 14.76
CA LYS A 147 0.13 -15.36 15.11
C LYS A 147 1.58 -15.02 15.49
N LEU A 148 2.11 -13.91 15.00
CA LEU A 148 3.47 -13.45 15.31
C LEU A 148 3.48 -12.50 16.51
N VAL A 149 2.43 -11.69 16.65
CA VAL A 149 2.27 -10.75 17.76
C VAL A 149 0.92 -10.98 18.40
N ASN A 150 0.94 -11.40 19.66
CA ASN A 150 -0.29 -11.51 20.42
C ASN A 150 -0.76 -10.10 20.83
N PHE A 151 -1.64 -9.49 20.02
CA PHE A 151 -2.27 -8.23 20.41
C PHE A 151 -3.30 -8.49 21.52
N GLU A 152 -3.14 -7.77 22.63
CA GLU A 152 -4.10 -7.75 23.72
C GLU A 152 -5.46 -7.27 23.20
N ASN A 153 -6.54 -7.92 23.62
CA ASN A 153 -7.93 -7.61 23.23
C ASN A 153 -8.22 -7.73 21.72
N PHE A 154 -7.41 -8.45 20.93
CA PHE A 154 -7.66 -8.61 19.49
C PHE A 154 -9.06 -9.18 19.19
N SER A 155 -9.44 -10.23 19.91
CA SER A 155 -10.77 -10.85 19.73
C SER A 155 -11.89 -9.90 20.16
N ASP A 156 -11.69 -9.16 21.24
CA ASP A 156 -12.68 -8.23 21.77
C ASP A 156 -12.89 -7.06 20.80
N GLN A 157 -11.80 -6.54 20.21
CA GLN A 157 -11.87 -5.49 19.20
C GLN A 157 -12.52 -5.97 17.91
N LEU A 158 -12.24 -7.21 17.50
CA LEU A 158 -12.92 -7.82 16.37
C LEU A 158 -14.43 -7.92 16.64
N SER A 159 -14.84 -8.39 17.81
CA SER A 159 -16.25 -8.45 18.21
C SER A 159 -16.90 -7.08 18.37
N LEU A 160 -16.16 -6.08 18.86
CA LEU A 160 -16.64 -4.70 19.00
C LEU A 160 -16.92 -4.06 17.64
N CYS A 161 -15.96 -4.14 16.71
CA CYS A 161 -16.07 -3.52 15.41
C CYS A 161 -17.00 -4.28 14.47
N PHE A 162 -16.88 -5.60 14.38
CA PHE A 162 -17.68 -6.41 13.45
C PHE A 162 -19.03 -6.86 14.02
N ARG A 163 -19.27 -6.63 15.32
CA ARG A 163 -20.51 -6.98 16.03
C ARG A 163 -20.81 -8.48 15.94
N THR A 164 -21.97 -8.89 16.46
CA THR A 164 -22.44 -10.28 16.45
C THR A 164 -23.69 -10.47 15.58
N ASP A 165 -23.99 -9.49 14.72
CA ASP A 165 -25.15 -9.50 13.81
C ASP A 165 -24.93 -10.37 12.57
N GLY A 166 -23.69 -10.82 12.33
CA GLY A 166 -23.34 -11.72 11.23
C GLY A 166 -23.01 -11.03 9.91
N LEU A 167 -22.93 -9.69 9.85
CA LEU A 167 -22.57 -8.97 8.63
C LEU A 167 -21.20 -9.41 8.09
N HIS A 168 -20.21 -9.57 8.96
CA HIS A 168 -18.88 -10.03 8.56
C HIS A 168 -18.94 -11.43 7.95
N ASP A 169 -19.62 -12.35 8.62
CA ASP A 169 -19.82 -13.72 8.14
C ASP A 169 -20.61 -13.76 6.82
N PHE A 170 -21.54 -12.81 6.63
CA PHE A 170 -22.23 -12.60 5.36
C PHE A 170 -21.28 -12.24 4.22
N VAL A 171 -20.46 -11.20 4.39
CA VAL A 171 -19.50 -10.77 3.36
C VAL A 171 -18.48 -11.87 3.05
N ILE A 172 -17.97 -12.57 4.06
CA ILE A 172 -17.07 -13.71 3.90
C ILE A 172 -17.77 -14.90 3.22
N GLY A 173 -19.04 -15.15 3.57
CA GLY A 173 -19.87 -16.19 2.98
C GLY A 173 -20.17 -15.93 1.50
N LEU A 174 -20.40 -14.67 1.11
CA LEU A 174 -20.59 -14.28 -0.29
C LEU A 174 -19.40 -14.67 -1.15
N ARG A 175 -18.16 -14.54 -0.65
CA ARG A 175 -16.98 -15.03 -1.38
C ARG A 175 -17.10 -16.51 -1.73
N ILE A 176 -17.58 -17.34 -0.80
CA ILE A 176 -17.73 -18.78 -1.03
C ILE A 176 -18.80 -19.03 -2.11
N LEU A 177 -19.94 -18.34 -2.03
CA LEU A 177 -21.00 -18.44 -3.03
C LEU A 177 -20.49 -18.04 -4.42
N LEU A 178 -19.94 -16.84 -4.53
CA LEU A 178 -19.52 -16.24 -5.79
C LEU A 178 -18.30 -16.92 -6.44
N HIS A 179 -17.38 -17.48 -5.64
CA HIS A 179 -16.13 -18.06 -6.15
C HIS A 179 -16.18 -19.59 -6.29
N HIS A 180 -16.87 -20.31 -5.41
CA HIS A 180 -16.71 -21.77 -5.31
C HIS A 180 -17.93 -22.57 -5.71
N LEU A 181 -19.12 -21.96 -5.73
CA LEU A 181 -20.36 -22.71 -5.72
C LEU A 181 -21.34 -22.28 -6.83
N HIS A 182 -21.86 -21.06 -6.73
CA HIS A 182 -22.88 -20.55 -7.63
C HIS A 182 -22.82 -19.03 -7.65
N ILE A 183 -22.66 -18.44 -8.84
CA ILE A 183 -22.72 -16.98 -9.01
C ILE A 183 -24.17 -16.56 -8.77
N VAL A 184 -24.50 -16.23 -7.52
CA VAL A 184 -25.72 -15.52 -7.18
C VAL A 184 -25.60 -14.14 -7.83
N LYS A 185 -26.46 -13.87 -8.81
CA LYS A 185 -26.44 -12.63 -9.55
C LYS A 185 -27.05 -11.52 -8.69
N ALA A 186 -26.35 -10.40 -8.58
CA ALA A 186 -26.96 -9.19 -8.06
C ALA A 186 -28.03 -8.71 -9.05
N GLY A 187 -29.27 -8.55 -8.56
CA GLY A 187 -30.33 -7.88 -9.29
C GLY A 187 -30.35 -6.38 -8.93
N TRP A 188 -31.21 -5.61 -9.57
CA TRP A 188 -31.42 -4.21 -9.22
C TRP A 188 -32.87 -3.95 -8.83
N TYR A 189 -33.07 -2.92 -8.01
CA TYR A 189 -34.36 -2.48 -7.52
C TYR A 189 -34.46 -0.97 -7.66
N MET A 190 -35.61 -0.49 -8.12
CA MET A 190 -35.93 0.94 -8.18
C MET A 190 -37.16 1.23 -7.35
N GLN A 191 -37.07 2.23 -6.49
CA GLN A 191 -38.19 2.78 -5.75
C GLN A 191 -38.46 4.19 -6.27
N ARG A 192 -39.67 4.40 -6.82
CA ARG A 192 -40.13 5.75 -7.19
C ARG A 192 -40.89 6.37 -6.04
N ASN A 193 -40.45 7.53 -5.58
CA ASN A 193 -41.11 8.26 -4.50
C ASN A 193 -41.89 9.43 -5.10
N TYR A 194 -43.21 9.44 -4.94
CA TYR A 194 -44.06 10.53 -5.48
C TYR A 194 -43.79 11.91 -4.85
N GLU A 195 -43.25 11.95 -3.62
CA GLU A 195 -42.97 13.17 -2.86
C GLU A 195 -41.47 13.35 -2.55
N GLY A 196 -40.60 12.47 -3.05
CA GLY A 196 -39.18 12.43 -2.70
C GLY A 196 -38.29 12.04 -3.88
N GLU A 197 -37.00 11.86 -3.62
CA GLU A 197 -36.05 11.42 -4.65
C GLU A 197 -36.28 9.93 -4.98
N ASP A 198 -36.26 9.63 -6.28
CA ASP A 198 -36.21 8.26 -6.78
C ASP A 198 -34.89 7.62 -6.35
N GLN A 199 -34.95 6.34 -5.96
CA GLN A 199 -33.77 5.58 -5.53
C GLN A 199 -33.61 4.31 -6.36
N ALA A 200 -32.37 3.95 -6.65
CA ALA A 200 -32.03 2.74 -7.38
C ALA A 200 -30.77 2.10 -6.79
N THR A 201 -30.83 0.80 -6.52
CA THR A 201 -29.69 0.07 -5.93
C THR A 201 -29.60 -1.35 -6.48
N PHE A 202 -28.48 -2.01 -6.19
CA PHE A 202 -28.31 -3.44 -6.42
C PHE A 202 -28.66 -4.24 -5.16
N THR A 203 -29.31 -5.37 -5.36
CA THR A 203 -29.79 -6.24 -4.29
C THR A 203 -29.47 -7.70 -4.57
N LEU A 204 -29.39 -8.49 -3.49
CA LEU A 204 -29.43 -9.94 -3.56
C LEU A 204 -30.78 -10.44 -3.08
N ASN A 205 -31.38 -11.39 -3.79
CA ASN A 205 -32.61 -12.02 -3.34
C ASN A 205 -32.33 -13.05 -2.24
N LYS A 206 -33.04 -12.94 -1.11
CA LYS A 206 -32.89 -13.81 0.05
C LYS A 206 -33.20 -15.27 -0.28
N SER A 207 -34.29 -15.54 -1.01
CA SER A 207 -34.68 -16.90 -1.38
C SER A 207 -33.62 -17.58 -2.27
N GLU A 208 -32.99 -16.83 -3.18
CA GLU A 208 -31.92 -17.35 -4.03
C GLU A 208 -30.64 -17.66 -3.25
N LEU A 209 -30.27 -16.80 -2.31
CA LEU A 209 -29.15 -17.02 -1.39
C LEU A 209 -29.38 -18.28 -0.54
N LEU A 210 -30.54 -18.39 0.10
CA LEU A 210 -30.90 -19.55 0.92
C LEU A 210 -30.91 -20.84 0.10
N ARG A 211 -31.43 -20.79 -1.13
CA ARG A 211 -31.37 -21.93 -2.06
C ARG A 211 -29.93 -22.33 -2.35
N ALA A 212 -29.07 -21.38 -2.71
CA ALA A 212 -27.66 -21.65 -3.01
C ALA A 212 -26.92 -22.22 -1.79
N ILE A 213 -27.16 -21.68 -0.60
CA ILE A 213 -26.57 -22.19 0.66
C ILE A 213 -27.05 -23.61 0.96
N SER A 214 -28.36 -23.89 0.81
CA SER A 214 -28.93 -25.21 1.09
C SER A 214 -28.36 -26.32 0.20
N GLN A 215 -28.07 -26.00 -1.06
CA GLN A 215 -27.44 -26.92 -2.02
C GLN A 215 -25.97 -27.26 -1.65
N HIS A 216 -25.36 -26.46 -0.78
CA HIS A 216 -23.96 -26.58 -0.37
C HIS A 216 -23.79 -26.53 1.15
N SER A 217 -24.70 -27.19 1.88
CA SER A 217 -24.76 -27.21 3.34
C SER A 217 -23.48 -27.70 4.03
N ASN A 218 -22.65 -28.49 3.35
CA ASN A 218 -21.34 -28.93 3.87
C ASN A 218 -20.30 -27.80 3.96
N ARG A 219 -20.47 -26.70 3.22
CA ARG A 219 -19.56 -25.53 3.24
C ARG A 219 -20.01 -24.45 4.22
N PHE A 220 -21.32 -24.37 4.49
CA PHE A 220 -21.94 -23.37 5.37
C PHE A 220 -22.53 -23.97 6.65
N GLY A 221 -22.37 -25.27 6.89
CA GLY A 221 -22.99 -25.97 8.02
C GLY A 221 -22.26 -25.79 9.36
N GLY A 222 -22.98 -26.08 10.44
CA GLY A 222 -22.47 -26.07 11.81
C GLY A 222 -22.30 -24.65 12.38
N LYS A 223 -21.64 -24.57 13.56
CA LYS A 223 -21.48 -23.32 14.32
C LYS A 223 -20.80 -22.16 13.56
N LYS A 224 -20.11 -22.45 12.44
CA LYS A 224 -19.42 -21.43 11.63
C LYS A 224 -20.34 -20.72 10.63
N GLY A 225 -21.48 -21.30 10.27
CA GLY A 225 -22.44 -20.66 9.36
C GLY A 225 -23.64 -20.05 10.07
N GLU A 226 -23.81 -20.28 11.36
CA GLU A 226 -24.91 -19.74 12.15
C GLU A 226 -24.98 -18.20 12.10
N PRO A 227 -23.87 -17.43 12.24
CA PRO A 227 -23.94 -15.98 12.12
C PRO A 227 -24.35 -15.50 10.71
N LEU A 228 -23.85 -16.15 9.66
CA LEU A 228 -24.24 -15.90 8.27
C LEU A 228 -25.75 -16.09 8.08
N MET A 229 -26.29 -17.21 8.60
CA MET A 229 -27.72 -17.51 8.52
C MET A 229 -28.55 -16.51 9.31
N ASN A 230 -28.13 -16.16 10.53
CA ASN A 230 -28.81 -15.16 11.35
C ASN A 230 -28.90 -13.80 10.63
N TYR A 231 -27.83 -13.38 9.94
CA TYR A 231 -27.83 -12.16 9.15
C TYR A 231 -28.84 -12.22 8.00
N ILE A 232 -28.82 -13.31 7.22
CA ILE A 232 -29.76 -13.51 6.10
C ILE A 232 -31.21 -13.58 6.60
N ASP A 233 -31.45 -14.28 7.71
CA ASP A 233 -32.78 -14.46 8.30
C ASP A 233 -33.34 -13.14 8.82
N ALA A 234 -32.51 -12.28 9.41
CA ALA A 234 -32.89 -10.94 9.86
C ALA A 234 -33.11 -9.94 8.71
N ALA A 235 -32.53 -10.18 7.54
CA ALA A 235 -32.69 -9.30 6.38
C ALA A 235 -34.08 -9.40 5.73
N SER A 236 -34.46 -8.33 5.03
CA SER A 236 -35.63 -8.28 4.14
C SER A 236 -35.51 -9.28 2.98
N GLU A 237 -36.60 -9.43 2.21
CA GLU A 237 -36.63 -10.33 1.04
C GLU A 237 -35.53 -10.00 0.01
N THR A 238 -35.17 -8.73 -0.09
CA THR A 238 -34.01 -8.26 -0.83
C THR A 238 -32.97 -7.68 0.14
N ILE A 239 -31.70 -7.96 -0.10
CA ILE A 239 -30.56 -7.45 0.66
C ILE A 239 -29.89 -6.37 -0.19
N ASP A 240 -29.94 -5.12 0.26
CA ASP A 240 -29.34 -3.96 -0.40
C ASP A 240 -27.81 -3.97 -0.29
N LEU A 241 -27.12 -4.13 -1.43
CA LEU A 241 -25.67 -4.25 -1.48
C LEU A 241 -24.97 -2.95 -1.09
N LYS A 242 -25.54 -1.79 -1.43
CA LYS A 242 -24.94 -0.50 -1.06
C LYS A 242 -24.84 -0.38 0.46
N LYS A 243 -25.96 -0.58 1.15
CA LYS A 243 -26.03 -0.54 2.62
C LYS A 243 -25.12 -1.57 3.29
N VAL A 244 -25.10 -2.81 2.77
CA VAL A 244 -24.22 -3.87 3.26
C VAL A 244 -22.75 -3.44 3.24
N PHE A 245 -22.29 -2.93 2.10
CA PHE A 245 -20.88 -2.61 1.91
C PHE A 245 -20.47 -1.25 2.47
N GLU A 246 -21.40 -0.30 2.64
CA GLU A 246 -21.19 0.92 3.43
C GLU A 246 -20.95 0.57 4.91
N ASP A 247 -21.86 -0.17 5.55
CA ASP A 247 -21.70 -0.60 6.96
C ASP A 247 -20.44 -1.46 7.12
N TYR A 248 -20.20 -2.39 6.19
CA TYR A 248 -18.99 -3.21 6.24
C TYR A 248 -17.71 -2.37 6.12
N LYS A 249 -17.68 -1.37 5.22
CA LYS A 249 -16.55 -0.45 5.05
C LYS A 249 -16.26 0.32 6.34
N GLU A 250 -17.29 0.83 7.02
CA GLU A 250 -17.12 1.53 8.30
C GLU A 250 -16.48 0.62 9.36
N ARG A 251 -16.96 -0.62 9.50
CA ARG A 251 -16.42 -1.59 10.46
C ARG A 251 -14.98 -1.99 10.12
N VAL A 252 -14.67 -2.16 8.83
CA VAL A 252 -13.31 -2.38 8.34
C VAL A 252 -12.41 -1.22 8.72
N VAL A 253 -12.80 0.03 8.45
CA VAL A 253 -11.99 1.21 8.81
C VAL A 253 -11.73 1.23 10.32
N GLN A 254 -12.78 1.09 11.15
CA GLN A 254 -12.64 1.11 12.62
C GLN A 254 -11.63 0.07 13.13
N PHE A 255 -11.79 -1.20 12.73
CA PHE A 255 -10.91 -2.27 13.20
C PHE A 255 -9.48 -2.10 12.70
N ASN A 256 -9.31 -1.76 11.41
CA ASN A 256 -7.99 -1.70 10.81
C ASN A 256 -7.22 -0.44 11.22
N THR A 257 -7.89 0.67 11.54
CA THR A 257 -7.26 1.83 12.22
C THR A 257 -6.67 1.39 13.55
N TRP A 258 -7.43 0.72 14.40
CA TRP A 258 -6.93 0.19 15.68
C TRP A 258 -5.73 -0.75 15.47
N LEU A 259 -5.83 -1.71 14.54
CA LEU A 259 -4.76 -2.68 14.32
C LEU A 259 -3.49 -2.02 13.77
N CYS A 260 -3.60 -0.99 12.92
CA CYS A 260 -2.48 -0.19 12.47
C CYS A 260 -1.79 0.55 13.63
N GLU A 261 -2.54 1.15 14.55
CA GLU A 261 -1.98 1.76 15.76
C GLU A 261 -1.22 0.73 16.62
N GLN A 262 -1.76 -0.49 16.75
CA GLN A 262 -1.05 -1.57 17.46
C GLN A 262 0.25 -1.98 16.78
N LEU A 263 0.33 -1.89 15.45
CA LEU A 263 1.51 -2.20 14.64
C LEU A 263 2.57 -1.09 14.68
N GLU A 264 2.19 0.13 15.06
CA GLU A 264 3.10 1.26 15.26
C GLU A 264 3.57 1.41 16.72
N ALA A 265 2.98 0.61 17.62
CA ALA A 265 3.24 0.67 19.05
C ALA A 265 4.72 0.52 19.41
N LYS A 266 5.20 1.35 20.35
CA LYS A 266 6.61 1.37 20.80
C LYS A 266 7.11 0.04 21.35
N ARG A 267 6.20 -0.83 21.82
CA ARG A 267 6.54 -2.17 22.34
C ARG A 267 7.09 -3.12 21.27
N LEU A 268 6.83 -2.86 19.99
CA LEU A 268 7.34 -3.67 18.87
C LEU A 268 8.76 -3.24 18.50
N VAL A 269 9.69 -3.39 19.44
CA VAL A 269 11.08 -2.90 19.31
C VAL A 269 11.77 -3.47 18.07
N GLU A 270 11.68 -4.79 17.86
CA GLU A 270 12.31 -5.47 16.72
C GLU A 270 11.80 -4.98 15.37
N LEU A 271 10.49 -4.73 15.24
CA LEU A 271 9.89 -4.22 14.02
C LEU A 271 10.37 -2.80 13.71
N ARG A 272 10.41 -1.94 14.73
CA ARG A 272 10.84 -0.55 14.60
C ARG A 272 12.32 -0.46 14.24
N ASP A 273 13.15 -1.32 14.82
CA ASP A 273 14.57 -1.37 14.51
C ASP A 273 14.82 -1.86 13.08
N TYR A 274 14.08 -2.87 12.62
CA TYR A 274 14.10 -3.30 11.22
C TYR A 274 13.73 -2.16 10.26
N ASP A 275 12.64 -1.44 10.56
CA ASP A 275 12.19 -0.31 9.75
C ASP A 275 13.22 0.81 9.72
N HIS A 276 13.86 1.08 10.86
CA HIS A 276 14.95 2.05 10.95
C HIS A 276 16.12 1.64 10.05
N CYS A 277 16.57 0.38 10.11
CA CYS A 277 17.64 -0.12 9.26
C CYS A 277 17.30 -0.01 7.77
N MET A 278 16.08 -0.38 7.37
CA MET A 278 15.60 -0.27 5.98
C MET A 278 15.51 1.20 5.52
N SER A 279 15.01 2.09 6.38
CA SER A 279 14.91 3.53 6.12
C SER A 279 16.28 4.16 5.97
N GLU A 280 17.21 3.90 6.88
CA GLU A 280 18.59 4.38 6.76
C GLU A 280 19.29 3.83 5.53
N LYS A 281 19.02 2.58 5.13
CA LYS A 281 19.58 2.01 3.91
C LYS A 281 19.09 2.74 2.66
N LYS A 282 17.79 3.04 2.60
CA LYS A 282 17.18 3.84 1.54
C LYS A 282 17.80 5.25 1.52
N ASN A 283 17.86 5.90 2.68
CA ASN A 283 18.39 7.25 2.84
C ASN A 283 19.86 7.33 2.43
N GLN A 284 20.68 6.35 2.80
CA GLN A 284 22.08 6.27 2.38
C GLN A 284 22.20 6.13 0.86
N GLY A 285 21.38 5.29 0.22
CA GLY A 285 21.35 5.16 -1.24
C GLY A 285 21.00 6.47 -1.93
N THR A 286 19.96 7.16 -1.45
CA THR A 286 19.55 8.49 -1.91
C THR A 286 20.69 9.50 -1.76
N ARG A 287 21.33 9.56 -0.58
CA ARG A 287 22.48 10.43 -0.31
C ARG A 287 23.64 10.15 -1.27
N THR A 288 24.02 8.89 -1.46
CA THR A 288 25.11 8.51 -2.37
C THR A 288 24.83 8.95 -3.80
N TRP A 289 23.61 8.70 -4.29
CA TRP A 289 23.21 9.09 -5.64
C TRP A 289 23.25 10.61 -5.82
N TRP A 290 22.65 11.38 -4.91
CA TRP A 290 22.61 12.84 -5.02
C TRP A 290 23.97 13.49 -4.80
N ASN A 291 24.79 13.00 -3.85
CA ASN A 291 26.16 13.49 -3.69
C ASN A 291 27.00 13.27 -4.95
N PHE A 292 26.83 12.12 -5.62
CA PHE A 292 27.49 11.86 -6.90
C PHE A 292 27.00 12.82 -7.99
N LEU A 293 25.68 12.96 -8.15
CA LEU A 293 25.07 13.79 -9.19
C LEU A 293 25.42 15.28 -9.01
N LEU A 294 25.14 15.83 -7.84
CA LEU A 294 25.45 17.23 -7.52
C LEU A 294 26.95 17.49 -7.52
N GLY A 295 27.74 16.54 -7.01
CA GLY A 295 29.20 16.65 -7.02
C GLY A 295 29.76 16.72 -8.44
N ASN A 296 29.20 15.93 -9.37
CA ASN A 296 29.57 15.99 -10.78
C ASN A 296 29.14 17.32 -11.43
N TRP A 297 27.92 17.80 -11.18
CA TRP A 297 27.46 19.08 -11.71
C TRP A 297 28.29 20.25 -11.19
N LEU A 298 28.55 20.32 -9.88
CA LEU A 298 29.25 21.45 -9.28
C LEU A 298 30.75 21.48 -9.60
N LYS A 299 31.38 20.32 -9.84
CA LYS A 299 32.83 20.24 -10.08
C LYS A 299 33.21 20.18 -11.56
N ASN A 300 32.44 19.45 -12.37
CA ASN A 300 32.83 19.15 -13.75
C ASN A 300 32.12 20.02 -14.79
N TRP A 301 31.02 20.68 -14.44
CA TRP A 301 30.28 21.53 -15.37
C TRP A 301 30.68 22.99 -15.18
N LYS A 302 30.99 23.66 -16.29
CA LYS A 302 31.30 25.09 -16.29
C LYS A 302 30.09 25.93 -15.84
N VAL A 303 28.90 25.52 -16.25
CA VAL A 303 27.62 26.08 -15.82
C VAL A 303 26.77 24.89 -15.39
N PRO A 304 26.44 24.75 -14.09
CA PRO A 304 25.62 23.65 -13.64
C PRO A 304 24.18 23.80 -14.16
N PRO A 305 23.40 22.70 -14.25
CA PRO A 305 22.00 22.77 -14.65
C PRO A 305 21.18 23.67 -13.72
N ASN A 306 20.29 24.49 -14.28
CA ASN A 306 19.42 25.36 -13.49
C ASN A 306 18.29 24.55 -12.82
N PRO A 307 18.21 24.48 -11.47
CA PRO A 307 17.16 23.75 -10.77
C PRO A 307 15.75 24.17 -11.16
N HIS A 308 15.54 25.46 -11.42
CA HIS A 308 14.23 26.04 -11.75
C HIS A 308 13.61 25.43 -13.02
N ASP A 309 14.45 25.00 -13.97
CA ASP A 309 14.01 24.34 -15.21
C ASP A 309 13.51 22.91 -14.97
N HIS A 310 13.68 22.37 -13.76
CA HIS A 310 13.39 20.98 -13.43
C HIS A 310 12.44 20.81 -12.25
N LEU A 311 12.15 21.86 -11.48
CA LEU A 311 11.28 21.76 -10.30
C LEU A 311 9.88 21.22 -10.61
N HIS A 312 9.31 21.53 -11.78
CA HIS A 312 7.99 21.03 -12.22
C HIS A 312 7.91 19.51 -12.37
N LYS A 313 9.06 18.81 -12.44
CA LYS A 313 9.11 17.34 -12.48
C LYS A 313 8.92 16.71 -11.10
N TYR A 314 9.12 17.48 -10.04
CA TYR A 314 9.15 17.00 -8.66
C TYR A 314 8.07 17.64 -7.77
N LEU A 315 7.56 18.81 -8.15
CA LEU A 315 6.62 19.61 -7.38
C LEU A 315 5.28 19.74 -8.11
N THR A 316 4.19 19.75 -7.36
CA THR A 316 2.85 20.08 -7.92
C THR A 316 2.76 21.55 -8.30
N PRO A 317 1.77 21.96 -9.13
CA PRO A 317 1.56 23.37 -9.47
C PRO A 317 1.40 24.27 -8.23
N GLU A 318 0.71 23.80 -7.20
CA GLU A 318 0.48 24.52 -5.94
C GLU A 318 1.81 24.71 -5.18
N GLN A 319 2.61 23.64 -5.09
CA GLN A 319 3.92 23.68 -4.43
C GLN A 319 4.90 24.60 -5.16
N LEU A 320 4.90 24.58 -6.49
CA LEU A 320 5.71 25.50 -7.30
C LEU A 320 5.31 26.96 -7.06
N ASN A 321 4.01 27.24 -7.01
CA ASN A 321 3.52 28.59 -6.71
C ASN A 321 4.03 29.07 -5.34
N ASP A 322 4.02 28.20 -4.32
CA ASP A 322 4.55 28.56 -3.00
C ASP A 322 6.07 28.77 -3.01
N VAL A 323 6.82 27.96 -3.76
CA VAL A 323 8.27 28.14 -3.94
C VAL A 323 8.60 29.47 -4.63
N TYR A 324 7.84 29.84 -5.67
CA TYR A 324 8.11 31.07 -6.45
C TYR A 324 7.62 32.36 -5.78
N LYS A 325 6.85 32.28 -4.68
CA LYS A 325 6.56 33.45 -3.82
C LYS A 325 7.78 33.90 -3.02
N LEU A 326 8.74 33.01 -2.77
CA LEU A 326 9.94 33.32 -2.01
C LEU A 326 11.01 33.96 -2.92
N PRO A 327 11.92 34.80 -2.37
CA PRO A 327 12.98 35.40 -3.17
C PRO A 327 13.81 34.33 -3.87
N ARG A 328 14.06 34.53 -5.17
CA ARG A 328 14.76 33.55 -6.01
C ARG A 328 16.14 33.23 -5.43
N ASN A 329 16.46 31.94 -5.34
CA ASN A 329 17.69 31.37 -4.80
C ASN A 329 17.98 31.70 -3.32
N SER A 330 17.01 32.28 -2.59
CA SER A 330 17.13 32.47 -1.15
C SER A 330 17.18 31.13 -0.42
N LYS A 331 17.81 31.14 0.76
CA LYS A 331 17.90 29.95 1.62
C LYS A 331 16.52 29.42 1.97
N GLU A 332 15.56 30.31 2.23
CA GLU A 332 14.18 29.99 2.54
C GLU A 332 13.48 29.30 1.36
N GLN A 333 13.74 29.74 0.13
CA GLN A 333 13.23 29.09 -1.08
C GLN A 333 13.79 27.68 -1.22
N VAL A 334 15.11 27.53 -1.10
CA VAL A 334 15.77 26.23 -1.24
C VAL A 334 15.33 25.27 -0.14
N ASP A 335 15.17 25.75 1.09
CA ASP A 335 14.66 24.94 2.21
C ASP A 335 13.21 24.47 1.98
N LEU A 336 12.38 25.31 1.36
CA LEU A 336 11.02 24.91 0.99
C LEU A 336 11.03 23.84 -0.12
N VAL A 337 11.89 23.99 -1.12
CA VAL A 337 12.09 22.96 -2.17
C VAL A 337 12.54 21.65 -1.55
N ILE A 338 13.56 21.69 -0.69
CA ILE A 338 14.06 20.51 0.05
C ILE A 338 12.93 19.87 0.84
N ARG A 339 12.10 20.65 1.55
CA ARG A 339 10.99 20.12 2.34
C ARG A 339 9.97 19.36 1.49
N TYR A 340 9.68 19.83 0.28
CA TYR A 340 8.74 19.14 -0.61
C TYR A 340 9.33 17.87 -1.25
N ILE A 341 10.62 17.87 -1.55
CA ILE A 341 11.30 16.75 -2.23
C ILE A 341 11.75 15.66 -1.23
N ASP A 342 12.29 16.05 -0.07
CA ASP A 342 12.94 15.16 0.89
C ASP A 342 11.98 14.59 1.95
N LYS A 343 10.96 13.85 1.48
CA LYS A 343 9.92 13.27 2.34
C LYS A 343 10.48 12.30 3.39
N ASP A 344 11.56 11.61 3.08
CA ASP A 344 12.20 10.60 3.94
C ASP A 344 13.33 11.18 4.81
N ARG A 345 13.57 12.49 4.76
CA ARG A 345 14.66 13.18 5.50
C ARG A 345 16.05 12.59 5.18
N ALA A 346 16.27 12.23 3.92
CA ALA A 346 17.53 11.73 3.43
C ALA A 346 18.59 12.84 3.30
N ILE A 347 18.21 14.10 3.10
CA ILE A 347 19.16 15.22 2.91
C ILE A 347 19.79 15.59 4.26
N ASN A 348 21.08 15.28 4.39
CA ASN A 348 21.92 15.72 5.51
C ASN A 348 22.53 17.11 5.22
N ASP A 349 23.22 17.67 6.22
CA ASP A 349 23.79 19.03 6.12
C ASP A 349 24.73 19.18 4.92
N ASN A 350 25.60 18.19 4.66
CA ASN A 350 26.50 18.24 3.51
C ASN A 350 25.73 18.31 2.18
N LEU A 351 24.71 17.47 2.01
CA LEU A 351 23.92 17.47 0.78
C LEU A 351 23.09 18.76 0.66
N ARG A 352 22.59 19.29 1.77
CA ARG A 352 21.89 20.58 1.84
C ARG A 352 22.79 21.73 1.35
N GLU A 353 24.03 21.79 1.81
CA GLU A 353 25.00 22.79 1.35
C GLU A 353 25.27 22.69 -0.16
N MET A 354 25.38 21.47 -0.70
CA MET A 354 25.53 21.28 -2.15
C MET A 354 24.30 21.76 -2.94
N VAL A 355 23.10 21.62 -2.38
CA VAL A 355 21.88 22.15 -3.02
C VAL A 355 21.88 23.68 -2.97
N TYR A 356 22.27 24.31 -1.85
CA TYR A 356 22.42 25.77 -1.80
C TYR A 356 23.40 26.28 -2.85
N GLU A 357 24.58 25.66 -2.95
CA GLU A 357 25.60 26.00 -3.94
C GLU A 357 25.08 25.84 -5.39
N LEU A 358 24.28 24.81 -5.65
CA LEU A 358 23.67 24.61 -6.96
C LEU A 358 22.71 25.75 -7.32
N PHE A 359 21.81 26.14 -6.42
CA PHE A 359 20.86 27.23 -6.67
C PHE A 359 21.57 28.58 -6.84
N GLU A 360 22.59 28.86 -6.03
CA GLU A 360 23.41 30.08 -6.15
C GLU A 360 24.09 30.18 -7.51
N ARG A 361 24.68 29.09 -8.02
CA ARG A 361 25.36 29.08 -9.34
C ARG A 361 24.41 29.02 -10.54
N SER A 362 23.11 28.93 -10.28
CA SER A 362 22.08 28.82 -11.32
C SER A 362 21.46 30.16 -11.70
N ASP A 363 22.04 31.26 -11.20
CA ASP A 363 21.76 32.58 -11.72
C ASP A 363 22.21 32.65 -13.18
N VAL A 364 21.25 32.93 -14.05
CA VAL A 364 21.55 33.47 -15.37
C VAL A 364 22.06 34.89 -15.10
N PRO A 365 23.25 35.29 -15.57
CA PRO A 365 23.60 36.70 -15.53
C PRO A 365 22.48 37.44 -16.26
N ASP A 366 21.86 38.40 -15.57
CA ASP A 366 20.90 39.31 -16.19
C ASP A 366 21.44 39.68 -17.57
N LYS A 367 20.65 39.43 -18.61
CA LYS A 367 20.93 39.94 -19.95
C LYS A 367 20.99 41.46 -19.81
N ALA A 368 22.19 42.00 -19.66
CA ALA A 368 22.51 43.41 -19.85
C ALA A 368 22.36 43.79 -21.32
#